data_AF-A0A2V8ZI91-F1
#
_entry.id   AF-A0A2V8ZI91-F1
#
_cell.length_a   1.000
_cell.length_b   1.000
_cell.length_c   1.000
_cell.angle_alpha   90.00
_cell.angle_beta   90.00
_cell.angle_gamma   90.00
#
_symmetry.space_group_name_H-M   'P 1'
#
loop_
_entity.id
_entity.type
_entity.pdbx_description
1 polymer ?
#
loop_
_entity_poly.entity_id
_entity_poly.type
_entity_poly.pdbx_seq_one_letter_code
_entity_poly.pdbx_strand_id
1 'polypeptide(L)'
;MNARTGSTVSRVSIVLALFAAACGGGGGNNGGPPPPPPKFTNASLSGQYAFSMSGTELCAGQGSLFARTGTFTADGHGNITNGLEDVNICTGTDILQFTGGRYSIDADGRGSLSLTNSTGTTNYSISLVSSAQGTVAQTDATVTASGTFQRQNPGSFSNAAIAGGYVFDFKGVEVVGTTVDPASIIGRFDADGAGTIVNGLYDSNIAGTLSGQQTFPTGTFYRMDTNGDGTAFGRGTANIAGRNFAFYVVDATRIKFIGTDFPSELLGEAFAQQNIAFNDSSLVGNYAFLIDGLNSGSLIATSGRFTADGAGNIANVIADENHNGAVTLLPVGTVTGTYAVDANGFGGGLLQWTDTTAGTFSFIFYLISPTQAVLQETDSGIVSDGLFTAQTATPITTASMAGDYAFVWTGVNSSGDETDFAGQLTLDSSGGFSGLLDSNRFATTTSTQVFDALINGNLTLSGNGLGANTLNVTEVSPADTFHFTTYIVDQNRIFVVCTDTNRVLSGTLTRQP
;
A
#
# COMPACT_ATOMS: atom_id res chain seq x y z
N MET A 1 22.77 13.88 -79.57
CA MET A 1 21.53 13.30 -79.01
C MET A 1 21.82 11.87 -78.59
N ASN A 2 21.77 11.67 -77.27
CA ASN A 2 21.90 10.47 -76.43
C ASN A 2 22.29 9.13 -77.07
N ALA A 3 23.40 8.59 -76.56
CA ALA A 3 23.72 7.17 -76.60
C ALA A 3 24.28 6.71 -75.23
N ARG A 4 23.63 5.67 -74.68
CA ARG A 4 24.18 4.51 -73.92
C ARG A 4 24.91 4.81 -72.59
N THR A 5 24.87 4.01 -71.52
CA THR A 5 24.30 2.69 -71.16
C THR A 5 24.40 2.57 -69.63
N GLY A 6 23.66 1.64 -69.04
CA GLY A 6 23.30 1.64 -67.61
C GLY A 6 24.38 1.26 -66.60
N SER A 7 24.01 1.46 -65.33
CA SER A 7 24.65 0.84 -64.16
C SER A 7 23.66 0.88 -62.99
N THR A 8 23.46 -0.29 -62.39
CA THR A 8 22.79 -0.61 -61.12
C THR A 8 23.14 0.36 -59.99
N VAL A 9 22.13 0.87 -59.28
CA VAL A 9 22.30 1.63 -58.03
C VAL A 9 21.99 0.70 -56.86
N SER A 10 23.03 0.09 -56.30
CA SER A 10 23.03 -0.48 -54.96
C SER A 10 23.44 0.64 -54.00
N ARG A 11 22.57 0.98 -53.04
CA ARG A 11 22.87 1.98 -52.00
C ARG A 11 23.70 1.32 -50.91
N VAL A 12 25.00 1.64 -50.93
CA VAL A 12 25.95 1.34 -49.85
C VAL A 12 25.75 2.38 -48.74
N SER A 13 25.27 1.93 -47.58
CA SER A 13 25.36 2.70 -46.34
C SER A 13 26.69 2.38 -45.67
N ILE A 14 27.60 3.37 -45.66
CA ILE A 14 28.91 3.28 -45.02
C ILE A 14 28.72 3.46 -43.50
N VAL A 15 29.00 2.37 -42.76
CA VAL A 15 29.23 2.36 -41.32
C VAL A 15 30.64 2.89 -41.08
N LEU A 16 30.76 4.04 -40.41
CA LEU A 16 32.05 4.61 -40.04
C LEU A 16 32.50 4.01 -38.69
N ALA A 17 33.26 2.91 -38.76
CA ALA A 17 33.99 2.36 -37.62
C ALA A 17 35.36 3.04 -37.53
N LEU A 18 35.56 3.90 -36.53
CA LEU A 18 36.88 4.43 -36.17
C LEU A 18 37.45 3.58 -35.02
N PHE A 19 38.30 2.62 -35.38
CA PHE A 19 39.24 2.00 -34.46
C PHE A 19 40.44 2.94 -34.28
N ALA A 20 40.58 3.53 -33.10
CA ALA A 20 41.85 4.09 -32.66
C ALA A 20 42.53 3.07 -31.74
N ALA A 21 43.46 2.30 -32.31
CA ALA A 21 44.48 1.61 -31.54
C ALA A 21 45.51 2.65 -31.08
N ALA A 22 45.62 2.86 -29.78
CA ALA A 22 46.73 3.59 -29.17
C ALA A 22 47.45 2.64 -28.19
N CYS A 23 48.61 2.14 -28.62
CA CYS A 23 49.60 1.58 -27.72
C CYS A 23 50.55 2.70 -27.27
N GLY A 24 50.81 2.78 -25.96
CA GLY A 24 52.04 3.35 -25.42
C GLY A 24 51.86 4.52 -24.46
N GLY A 25 52.12 4.27 -23.17
CA GLY A 25 52.39 5.32 -22.18
C GLY A 25 52.00 4.90 -20.78
N GLY A 26 52.93 4.34 -20.00
CA GLY A 26 52.72 4.04 -18.60
C GLY A 26 52.35 5.29 -17.78
N GLY A 27 51.27 5.18 -17.02
CA GLY A 27 50.77 6.18 -16.08
C GLY A 27 49.87 5.48 -15.09
N GLY A 28 50.07 5.74 -13.80
CA GLY A 28 49.67 4.88 -12.69
C GLY A 28 48.21 4.44 -12.67
N ASN A 29 47.99 3.27 -12.07
CA ASN A 29 46.68 2.79 -11.61
C ASN A 29 46.05 3.84 -10.67
N ASN A 30 45.40 4.85 -11.23
CA ASN A 30 44.25 5.49 -10.60
C ASN A 30 43.02 4.71 -11.05
N GLY A 31 42.99 3.42 -10.73
CA GLY A 31 41.73 2.70 -10.62
C GLY A 31 41.01 3.33 -9.44
N GLY A 32 40.16 4.33 -9.71
CA GLY A 32 39.17 4.75 -8.74
C GLY A 32 38.46 3.50 -8.22
N PRO A 33 38.05 3.46 -6.94
CA PRO A 33 37.36 2.31 -6.41
C PRO A 33 36.25 1.91 -7.38
N PRO A 34 36.10 0.60 -7.70
CA PRO A 34 35.04 0.16 -8.60
C PRO A 34 33.72 0.77 -8.13
N PRO A 35 32.83 1.18 -9.06
CA PRO A 35 31.52 1.70 -8.70
C PRO A 35 30.89 0.77 -7.64
N PRO A 36 30.25 1.33 -6.60
CA PRO A 36 29.52 0.51 -5.64
C PRO A 36 28.61 -0.46 -6.40
N PRO A 37 28.53 -1.74 -5.99
CA PRO A 37 27.58 -2.67 -6.58
C PRO A 37 26.17 -2.07 -6.55
N PRO A 38 25.35 -2.33 -7.58
CA PRO A 38 23.96 -1.87 -7.57
C PRO A 38 23.25 -2.46 -6.34
N LYS A 39 22.45 -1.63 -5.64
CA LYS A 39 21.72 -2.07 -4.44
C LYS A 39 20.69 -3.14 -4.77
N PHE A 40 20.08 -3.04 -5.95
CA PHE A 40 19.12 -3.99 -6.46
C PHE A 40 19.47 -4.47 -7.87
N THR A 41 19.03 -5.67 -8.19
CA THR A 41 19.09 -6.29 -9.53
C THR A 41 17.92 -7.26 -9.68
N ASN A 42 17.78 -7.92 -10.84
CA ASN A 42 16.78 -8.99 -10.99
C ASN A 42 16.90 -10.09 -9.93
N ALA A 43 18.10 -10.35 -9.41
CA ALA A 43 18.33 -11.34 -8.35
C ALA A 43 17.71 -10.91 -7.01
N SER A 44 17.42 -9.62 -6.82
CA SER A 44 16.75 -9.11 -5.62
C SER A 44 15.27 -9.50 -5.56
N LEU A 45 14.62 -9.77 -6.70
CA LEU A 45 13.27 -10.32 -6.77
C LEU A 45 13.37 -11.81 -7.15
N SER A 46 13.34 -12.69 -6.15
CA SER A 46 13.51 -14.13 -6.35
C SER A 46 12.71 -14.92 -5.32
N GLY A 47 11.95 -15.90 -5.79
CA GLY A 47 11.03 -16.70 -4.98
C GLY A 47 9.58 -16.32 -5.22
N GLN A 48 8.72 -16.77 -4.31
CA GLN A 48 7.27 -16.62 -4.40
C GLN A 48 6.80 -15.43 -3.57
N TYR A 49 5.93 -14.58 -4.13
CA TYR A 49 5.42 -13.37 -3.51
C TYR A 49 3.90 -13.30 -3.61
N ALA A 50 3.23 -13.13 -2.48
CA ALA A 50 1.81 -12.82 -2.44
C ALA A 50 1.62 -11.32 -2.61
N PHE A 51 0.67 -10.92 -3.44
CA PHE A 51 0.35 -9.53 -3.70
C PHE A 51 -1.14 -9.27 -3.49
N SER A 52 -1.48 -8.03 -3.18
CA SER A 52 -2.85 -7.54 -3.16
C SER A 52 -2.89 -6.10 -3.67
N MET A 53 -3.93 -5.75 -4.40
CA MET A 53 -4.16 -4.42 -4.94
C MET A 53 -5.65 -4.17 -5.19
N SER A 54 -6.03 -2.90 -5.17
CA SER A 54 -7.36 -2.43 -5.55
C SER A 54 -7.23 -1.12 -6.31
N GLY A 55 -8.25 -0.80 -7.08
CA GLY A 55 -8.36 0.51 -7.72
C GLY A 55 -9.58 0.59 -8.59
N THR A 56 -9.49 1.33 -9.70
CA THR A 56 -10.64 1.58 -10.58
C THR A 56 -10.42 0.97 -11.96
N GLU A 57 -11.40 0.22 -12.44
CA GLU A 57 -11.48 -0.27 -13.81
C GLU A 57 -12.63 0.37 -14.59
N LEU A 58 -12.52 0.37 -15.92
CA LEU A 58 -13.59 0.83 -16.80
C LEU A 58 -14.64 -0.27 -17.01
N CYS A 59 -15.79 -0.12 -16.36
CA CYS A 59 -16.93 -1.01 -16.51
C CYS A 59 -18.10 -0.34 -17.25
N ALA A 60 -18.46 -0.85 -18.42
CA ALA A 60 -19.57 -0.33 -19.24
C ALA A 60 -19.56 1.21 -19.46
N GLY A 61 -18.36 1.82 -19.50
CA GLY A 61 -18.18 3.26 -19.68
C GLY A 61 -18.17 4.08 -18.38
N GLN A 62 -18.20 3.45 -17.21
CA GLN A 62 -18.10 4.07 -15.89
C GLN A 62 -16.92 3.47 -15.10
N GLY A 63 -16.39 4.21 -14.13
CA GLY A 63 -15.43 3.64 -13.18
C GLY A 63 -16.13 2.66 -12.24
N SER A 64 -15.49 1.52 -11.97
CA SER A 64 -15.89 0.53 -10.97
C SER A 64 -14.69 0.21 -10.09
N LEU A 65 -14.92 0.02 -8.80
CA LEU A 65 -13.92 -0.61 -7.95
C LEU A 65 -13.62 -2.02 -8.50
N PHE A 66 -12.37 -2.44 -8.37
CA PHE A 66 -11.96 -3.83 -8.52
C PHE A 66 -10.78 -4.15 -7.59
N ALA A 67 -10.63 -5.44 -7.29
CA ALA A 67 -9.57 -5.94 -6.43
C ALA A 67 -8.93 -7.19 -7.03
N ARG A 68 -7.65 -7.38 -6.72
CA ARG A 68 -6.90 -8.60 -7.03
C ARG A 68 -6.04 -9.00 -5.86
N THR A 69 -6.01 -10.29 -5.55
CA THR A 69 -5.04 -10.87 -4.62
C THR A 69 -4.52 -12.17 -5.20
N GLY A 70 -3.21 -12.38 -5.16
CA GLY A 70 -2.62 -13.53 -5.81
C GLY A 70 -1.20 -13.79 -5.35
N THR A 71 -0.53 -14.65 -6.09
CA THR A 71 0.90 -14.93 -5.96
C THR A 71 1.59 -15.03 -7.31
N PHE A 72 2.84 -14.61 -7.37
CA PHE A 72 3.73 -14.86 -8.50
C PHE A 72 5.09 -15.37 -8.02
N THR A 73 5.74 -16.19 -8.85
CA THR A 73 7.07 -16.73 -8.56
C THR A 73 8.11 -16.19 -9.55
N ALA A 74 9.02 -15.35 -9.05
CA ALA A 74 10.14 -14.78 -9.78
C ALA A 74 11.39 -15.67 -9.68
N ASP A 75 12.13 -15.81 -10.78
CA ASP A 75 13.29 -16.70 -10.87
C ASP A 75 14.64 -16.08 -10.49
N GLY A 76 14.69 -14.79 -10.15
CA GLY A 76 15.95 -14.05 -9.95
C GLY A 76 16.64 -13.60 -11.25
N HIS A 77 16.08 -13.91 -12.42
CA HIS A 77 16.68 -13.69 -13.74
C HIS A 77 15.75 -12.96 -14.72
N GLY A 78 14.62 -12.43 -14.24
CA GLY A 78 13.68 -11.62 -15.02
C GLY A 78 12.48 -12.39 -15.58
N ASN A 79 12.25 -13.65 -15.16
CA ASN A 79 11.08 -14.42 -15.58
C ASN A 79 10.12 -14.71 -14.43
N ILE A 80 8.83 -14.70 -14.76
CA ILE A 80 7.79 -15.25 -13.89
C ILE A 80 7.53 -16.70 -14.31
N THR A 81 7.69 -17.60 -13.34
CA THR A 81 7.70 -19.05 -13.59
C THR A 81 6.38 -19.73 -13.29
N ASN A 82 5.61 -19.18 -12.35
CA ASN A 82 4.31 -19.68 -11.96
C ASN A 82 3.57 -18.61 -11.12
N GLY A 83 2.30 -18.85 -10.86
CA GLY A 83 1.49 -18.07 -9.94
C GLY A 83 0.02 -18.11 -10.32
N LEU A 84 -0.81 -17.47 -9.51
CA LEU A 84 -2.26 -17.46 -9.68
C LEU A 84 -2.81 -16.20 -9.00
N GLU A 85 -3.97 -15.73 -9.43
CA GLU A 85 -4.68 -14.64 -8.77
C GLU A 85 -6.18 -14.92 -8.67
N ASP A 86 -6.78 -14.43 -7.60
CA ASP A 86 -8.21 -14.19 -7.49
C ASP A 86 -8.47 -12.72 -7.86
N VAL A 87 -9.48 -12.50 -8.68
CA VAL A 87 -9.94 -11.17 -9.06
C VAL A 87 -11.42 -11.03 -8.70
N ASN A 88 -11.79 -9.85 -8.22
CA ASN A 88 -13.18 -9.42 -8.09
C ASN A 88 -13.31 -8.16 -8.94
N ILE A 89 -13.98 -8.32 -10.08
CA ILE A 89 -14.14 -7.32 -11.13
C ILE A 89 -15.63 -7.09 -11.36
N CYS A 90 -15.97 -6.07 -12.13
CA CYS A 90 -17.34 -5.61 -12.29
C CYS A 90 -18.29 -6.63 -12.98
N THR A 91 -17.75 -7.72 -13.53
CA THR A 91 -18.51 -8.83 -14.12
C THR A 91 -18.59 -10.07 -13.24
N GLY A 92 -17.90 -10.12 -12.10
CA GLY A 92 -17.86 -11.26 -11.20
C GLY A 92 -16.48 -11.52 -10.58
N THR A 93 -16.37 -12.68 -9.95
CA THR A 93 -15.11 -13.17 -9.36
C THR A 93 -14.53 -14.30 -10.19
N ASP A 94 -13.22 -14.31 -10.42
CA ASP A 94 -12.53 -15.35 -11.17
C ASP A 94 -11.21 -15.76 -10.51
N ILE A 95 -10.76 -16.97 -10.83
CA ILE A 95 -9.47 -17.53 -10.43
C ILE A 95 -8.64 -17.73 -11.70
N LEU A 96 -7.50 -17.03 -11.82
CA LEU A 96 -6.70 -16.97 -13.04
C LEU A 96 -5.27 -17.45 -12.78
N GLN A 97 -4.86 -18.51 -13.50
CA GLN A 97 -3.49 -19.02 -13.43
C GLN A 97 -2.56 -18.17 -14.29
N PHE A 98 -1.39 -17.79 -13.77
CA PHE A 98 -0.33 -17.20 -14.59
C PHE A 98 0.36 -18.26 -15.43
N THR A 99 0.41 -17.99 -16.73
CA THR A 99 1.05 -18.82 -17.76
C THR A 99 2.41 -18.28 -18.20
N GLY A 100 2.78 -17.08 -17.73
CA GLY A 100 4.08 -16.47 -17.97
C GLY A 100 4.17 -15.05 -17.41
N GLY A 101 5.25 -14.37 -17.76
CA GLY A 101 5.51 -13.00 -17.34
C GLY A 101 7.00 -12.68 -17.33
N ARG A 102 7.31 -11.39 -17.22
CA ARG A 102 8.67 -10.84 -17.17
C ARG A 102 8.76 -9.77 -16.10
N TYR A 103 9.96 -9.57 -15.58
CA TYR A 103 10.24 -8.42 -14.74
C TYR A 103 11.66 -7.89 -14.97
N SER A 104 11.88 -6.63 -14.64
CA SER A 104 13.20 -5.98 -14.58
C SER A 104 13.31 -5.15 -13.31
N ILE A 105 14.46 -5.18 -12.65
CA ILE A 105 14.75 -4.38 -11.46
C ILE A 105 15.98 -3.52 -11.72
N ASP A 106 15.80 -2.22 -11.58
CA ASP A 106 16.85 -1.21 -11.69
C ASP A 106 17.67 -1.12 -10.39
N ALA A 107 18.82 -0.44 -10.47
CA ALA A 107 19.76 -0.35 -9.35
C ALA A 107 19.18 0.37 -8.11
N ASP A 108 18.18 1.24 -8.31
CA ASP A 108 17.43 1.96 -7.28
C ASP A 108 16.24 1.16 -6.71
N GLY A 109 16.02 -0.07 -7.21
CA GLY A 109 14.95 -0.96 -6.77
C GLY A 109 13.61 -0.73 -7.45
N ARG A 110 13.46 0.27 -8.32
CA ARG A 110 12.28 0.39 -9.20
C ARG A 110 12.35 -0.67 -10.29
N GLY A 111 11.22 -0.93 -10.94
CA GLY A 111 11.17 -1.97 -11.96
C GLY A 111 9.84 -2.09 -12.66
N SER A 112 9.83 -2.95 -13.68
CA SER A 112 8.61 -3.36 -14.38
C SER A 112 8.28 -4.81 -14.03
N LEU A 113 6.99 -5.12 -13.97
CA LEU A 113 6.46 -6.47 -13.83
C LEU A 113 5.33 -6.68 -14.85
N SER A 114 5.30 -7.84 -15.47
CA SER A 114 4.21 -8.28 -16.34
C SER A 114 3.77 -9.68 -15.92
N LEU A 115 2.45 -9.86 -15.77
CA LEU A 115 1.84 -11.14 -15.41
C LEU A 115 0.85 -11.52 -16.52
N THR A 116 1.03 -12.70 -17.10
CA THR A 116 0.20 -13.20 -18.21
C THR A 116 -0.65 -14.36 -17.74
N ASN A 117 -1.97 -14.27 -17.91
CA ASN A 117 -2.94 -15.35 -17.64
C ASN A 117 -3.77 -15.63 -18.91
N SER A 118 -4.91 -16.31 -18.78
CA SER A 118 -5.80 -16.63 -19.91
C SER A 118 -6.57 -15.42 -20.47
N THR A 119 -6.66 -14.31 -19.75
CA THR A 119 -7.38 -13.09 -20.17
C THR A 119 -6.44 -12.07 -20.83
N GLY A 120 -5.13 -12.14 -20.57
CA GLY A 120 -4.13 -11.31 -21.23
C GLY A 120 -2.87 -11.12 -20.38
N THR A 121 -2.14 -10.05 -20.68
CA THR A 121 -0.99 -9.59 -19.88
C THR A 121 -1.36 -8.29 -19.18
N THR A 122 -1.18 -8.26 -17.87
CA THR A 122 -1.29 -7.05 -17.05
C THR A 122 0.11 -6.51 -16.75
N ASN A 123 0.31 -5.21 -16.90
CA ASN A 123 1.60 -4.54 -16.68
C ASN A 123 1.57 -3.71 -15.39
N TYR A 124 2.71 -3.68 -14.71
CA TYR A 124 2.88 -3.00 -13.44
C TYR A 124 4.23 -2.31 -13.35
N SER A 125 4.24 -1.17 -12.67
CA SER A 125 5.44 -0.59 -12.06
C SER A 125 5.58 -1.12 -10.64
N ILE A 126 6.80 -1.47 -10.25
CA ILE A 126 7.12 -1.96 -8.90
C ILE A 126 8.26 -1.17 -8.29
N SER A 127 8.27 -1.06 -6.97
CA SER A 127 9.42 -0.52 -6.23
C SER A 127 9.74 -1.44 -5.05
N LEU A 128 10.95 -2.00 -5.03
CA LEU A 128 11.41 -2.86 -3.96
C LEU A 128 11.72 -2.03 -2.72
N VAL A 129 11.05 -2.34 -1.61
CA VAL A 129 11.47 -1.88 -0.29
C VAL A 129 12.61 -2.77 0.23
N SER A 130 12.56 -4.06 -0.08
CA SER A 130 13.66 -5.02 0.13
C SER A 130 13.49 -6.23 -0.80
N SER A 131 14.35 -7.25 -0.69
CA SER A 131 14.13 -8.51 -1.40
C SER A 131 12.91 -9.30 -0.90
N ALA A 132 12.31 -8.91 0.22
CA ALA A 132 11.15 -9.58 0.80
C ALA A 132 9.83 -8.84 0.54
N GLN A 133 9.85 -7.59 0.08
CA GLN A 133 8.63 -6.80 -0.08
C GLN A 133 8.81 -5.60 -1.00
N GLY A 134 7.72 -5.17 -1.64
CA GLY A 134 7.68 -3.97 -2.47
C GLY A 134 6.27 -3.44 -2.66
N THR A 135 6.20 -2.28 -3.32
CA THR A 135 4.96 -1.66 -3.79
C THR A 135 4.74 -2.01 -5.25
N VAL A 136 3.47 -2.02 -5.66
CA VAL A 136 3.07 -2.30 -7.03
C VAL A 136 1.97 -1.33 -7.44
N ALA A 137 2.04 -0.82 -8.67
CA ALA A 137 0.99 -0.03 -9.30
C ALA A 137 0.72 -0.59 -10.70
N GLN A 138 -0.54 -0.81 -11.05
CA GLN A 138 -0.93 -1.25 -12.38
C GLN A 138 -0.82 -0.10 -13.37
N THR A 139 -0.30 -0.40 -14.55
CA THR A 139 0.06 0.59 -15.58
C THR A 139 -0.57 0.23 -16.93
N ASP A 140 -1.80 -0.28 -16.92
CA ASP A 140 -2.58 -0.48 -18.15
C ASP A 140 -3.52 0.70 -18.40
N ALA A 141 -3.82 1.01 -19.67
CA ALA A 141 -4.43 2.28 -20.05
C ALA A 141 -5.93 2.44 -19.67
N THR A 142 -6.56 1.44 -19.07
CA THR A 142 -7.99 1.47 -18.72
C THR A 142 -8.26 1.07 -17.27
N VAL A 143 -7.20 0.88 -16.49
CA VAL A 143 -7.27 0.37 -15.13
C VAL A 143 -6.16 1.04 -14.33
N THR A 144 -6.52 1.52 -13.14
CA THR A 144 -5.57 1.97 -12.14
C THR A 144 -5.73 1.13 -10.89
N ALA A 145 -4.62 0.75 -10.27
CA ALA A 145 -4.63 0.12 -8.97
C ALA A 145 -3.26 0.22 -8.36
N SER A 146 -3.21 0.30 -7.04
CA SER A 146 -1.97 0.16 -6.28
C SER A 146 -2.11 -0.85 -5.17
N GLY A 147 -0.97 -1.28 -4.67
CA GLY A 147 -0.91 -2.31 -3.65
C GLY A 147 0.51 -2.66 -3.25
N THR A 148 0.65 -3.84 -2.65
CA THR A 148 1.94 -4.33 -2.16
C THR A 148 2.10 -5.82 -2.42
N PHE A 149 3.35 -6.27 -2.40
CA PHE A 149 3.69 -7.68 -2.43
C PHE A 149 4.72 -8.03 -1.37
N GLN A 150 4.64 -9.25 -0.86
CA GLN A 150 5.50 -9.78 0.19
C GLN A 150 5.88 -11.22 -0.11
N ARG A 151 7.14 -11.57 0.18
CA ARG A 151 7.68 -12.90 -0.04
C ARG A 151 6.96 -13.90 0.86
N GLN A 152 6.41 -14.94 0.26
CA GLN A 152 5.73 -15.99 0.99
C GLN A 152 6.73 -16.95 1.65
N ASN A 153 6.31 -17.55 2.76
CA ASN A 153 6.96 -18.67 3.40
C ASN A 153 6.09 -19.93 3.23
N PRO A 154 6.40 -20.81 2.27
CA PRO A 154 5.63 -22.04 2.04
C PRO A 154 5.52 -22.97 3.25
N GLY A 155 6.42 -22.86 4.23
CA GLY A 155 6.31 -23.57 5.51
C GLY A 155 5.05 -23.20 6.31
N SER A 156 4.37 -22.11 5.96
CA SER A 156 3.14 -21.64 6.61
C SER A 156 1.87 -22.08 5.87
N PHE A 157 1.97 -22.85 4.79
CA PHE A 157 0.82 -23.22 3.93
C PHE A 157 0.05 -24.41 4.48
N SER A 158 -0.49 -24.27 5.69
CA SER A 158 -1.36 -25.27 6.33
C SER A 158 -2.28 -24.63 7.35
N ASN A 159 -3.45 -25.23 7.61
CA ASN A 159 -4.37 -24.75 8.64
C ASN A 159 -3.69 -24.64 10.02
N ALA A 160 -2.77 -25.56 10.34
CA ALA A 160 -2.08 -25.60 11.63
C ALA A 160 -1.08 -24.45 11.80
N ALA A 161 -0.46 -23.97 10.71
CA ALA A 161 0.50 -22.88 10.75
C ALA A 161 -0.15 -21.49 10.93
N ILE A 162 -1.46 -21.40 10.73
CA ILE A 162 -2.27 -20.19 10.94
C ILE A 162 -3.14 -20.26 12.21
N ALA A 163 -2.75 -21.09 13.18
CA ALA A 163 -3.39 -21.11 14.50
C ALA A 163 -3.00 -19.87 15.32
N GLY A 164 -3.96 -19.23 15.98
CA GLY A 164 -3.72 -18.07 16.84
C GLY A 164 -4.72 -16.93 16.64
N GLY A 165 -4.50 -15.84 17.36
CA GLY A 165 -5.26 -14.61 17.22
C GLY A 165 -4.76 -13.78 16.04
N TYR A 166 -5.67 -13.25 15.24
CA TYR A 166 -5.37 -12.34 14.14
C TYR A 166 -6.25 -11.10 14.23
N VAL A 167 -5.67 -9.93 14.00
CA VAL A 167 -6.38 -8.67 13.79
C VAL A 167 -6.46 -8.40 12.30
N PHE A 168 -7.63 -8.02 11.80
CA PHE A 168 -7.86 -7.77 10.39
C PHE A 168 -8.46 -6.39 10.13
N ASP A 169 -8.24 -5.92 8.91
CA ASP A 169 -8.82 -4.70 8.35
C ASP A 169 -9.20 -5.00 6.89
N PHE A 170 -10.48 -4.83 6.57
CA PHE A 170 -11.05 -4.99 5.24
C PHE A 170 -11.74 -3.71 4.80
N LYS A 171 -11.41 -3.25 3.59
CA LYS A 171 -12.01 -2.08 2.96
C LYS A 171 -12.50 -2.38 1.55
N GLY A 172 -13.46 -1.59 1.09
CA GLY A 172 -13.99 -1.69 -0.28
C GLY A 172 -15.45 -1.27 -0.33
N VAL A 173 -16.29 -2.09 -0.95
CA VAL A 173 -17.73 -1.88 -1.05
C VAL A 173 -18.52 -3.12 -0.64
N GLU A 174 -19.68 -2.91 -0.01
CA GLU A 174 -20.64 -3.95 0.33
C GLU A 174 -22.00 -3.65 -0.30
N VAL A 175 -22.66 -4.67 -0.83
CA VAL A 175 -23.99 -4.54 -1.42
C VAL A 175 -25.06 -4.68 -0.35
N VAL A 176 -25.75 -3.58 -0.05
CA VAL A 176 -26.88 -3.56 0.90
C VAL A 176 -28.18 -3.35 0.13
N GLY A 177 -28.92 -4.43 -0.09
CA GLY A 177 -30.15 -4.39 -0.87
C GLY A 177 -29.88 -4.16 -2.36
N THR A 178 -29.97 -2.90 -2.83
CA THR A 178 -29.73 -2.53 -4.24
C THR A 178 -28.64 -1.48 -4.43
N THR A 179 -27.99 -1.04 -3.34
CA THR A 179 -26.89 -0.06 -3.38
C THR A 179 -25.55 -0.76 -3.21
N VAL A 180 -24.51 -0.20 -3.82
CA VAL A 180 -23.11 -0.57 -3.63
C VAL A 180 -22.51 0.52 -2.76
N ASP A 181 -22.23 0.21 -1.50
CA ASP A 181 -21.89 1.21 -0.50
C ASP A 181 -20.46 1.03 0.01
N PRO A 182 -19.70 2.11 0.26
CA PRO A 182 -18.38 2.02 0.90
C PRO A 182 -18.47 1.24 2.21
N ALA A 183 -17.51 0.35 2.42
CA ALA A 183 -17.45 -0.52 3.58
C ALA A 183 -16.05 -0.52 4.19
N SER A 184 -16.01 -0.43 5.52
CA SER A 184 -14.85 -0.71 6.36
C SER A 184 -15.24 -1.73 7.41
N ILE A 185 -14.45 -2.78 7.57
CA ILE A 185 -14.69 -3.85 8.54
C ILE A 185 -13.37 -4.20 9.21
N ILE A 186 -13.23 -3.82 10.47
CA ILE A 186 -12.06 -4.14 11.29
C ILE A 186 -12.45 -5.11 12.41
N GLY A 187 -11.50 -5.90 12.88
CA GLY A 187 -11.78 -6.80 13.98
C GLY A 187 -10.65 -7.73 14.32
N ARG A 188 -10.97 -8.77 15.07
CA ARG A 188 -10.03 -9.83 15.42
C ARG A 188 -10.72 -11.19 15.51
N PHE A 189 -10.00 -12.27 15.21
CA PHE A 189 -10.48 -13.64 15.33
C PHE A 189 -9.42 -14.60 15.88
N ASP A 190 -9.85 -15.70 16.49
CA ASP A 190 -9.00 -16.81 16.93
C ASP A 190 -9.18 -18.02 16.01
N ALA A 191 -8.11 -18.39 15.30
CA ALA A 191 -8.03 -19.59 14.46
C ALA A 191 -7.52 -20.80 15.26
N ASP A 192 -8.21 -21.94 15.16
CA ASP A 192 -7.96 -23.15 15.97
C ASP A 192 -6.83 -24.07 15.48
N GLY A 193 -6.25 -23.79 14.31
CA GLY A 193 -5.28 -24.65 13.64
C GLY A 193 -5.88 -25.80 12.82
N ALA A 194 -7.21 -25.98 12.87
CA ALA A 194 -7.93 -27.06 12.20
C ALA A 194 -8.93 -26.57 11.14
N GLY A 195 -9.21 -25.27 11.10
CA GLY A 195 -10.06 -24.62 10.10
C GLY A 195 -11.32 -23.95 10.66
N THR A 196 -11.42 -23.82 11.99
CA THR A 196 -12.53 -23.17 12.68
C THR A 196 -12.08 -21.85 13.27
N ILE A 197 -12.93 -20.84 13.18
CA ILE A 197 -12.80 -19.62 13.97
C ILE A 197 -13.58 -19.81 15.27
N VAL A 198 -12.88 -19.84 16.40
CA VAL A 198 -13.47 -20.21 17.70
C VAL A 198 -13.94 -19.01 18.50
N ASN A 199 -13.36 -17.83 18.27
CA ASN A 199 -13.83 -16.55 18.79
C ASN A 199 -13.61 -15.46 17.73
N GLY A 200 -14.42 -14.41 17.77
CA GLY A 200 -14.16 -13.22 16.98
C GLY A 200 -15.06 -12.05 17.34
N LEU A 201 -14.51 -10.85 17.25
CA LEU A 201 -15.22 -9.57 17.39
C LEU A 201 -14.91 -8.73 16.16
N TYR A 202 -15.90 -7.98 15.68
CA TYR A 202 -15.69 -7.04 14.59
C TYR A 202 -16.61 -5.85 14.73
N ASP A 203 -16.21 -4.77 14.09
CA ASP A 203 -17.01 -3.59 13.87
C ASP A 203 -17.03 -3.31 12.37
N SER A 204 -18.16 -2.83 11.87
CA SER A 204 -18.32 -2.45 10.48
C SER A 204 -18.94 -1.07 10.37
N ASN A 205 -18.52 -0.36 9.33
CA ASN A 205 -19.07 0.91 8.91
C ASN A 205 -19.42 0.78 7.43
N ILE A 206 -20.73 0.76 7.12
CA ILE A 206 -21.24 0.61 5.76
C ILE A 206 -22.08 1.85 5.44
N ALA A 207 -21.73 2.58 4.38
CA ALA A 207 -22.37 3.86 4.04
C ALA A 207 -22.40 4.89 5.18
N GLY A 208 -21.43 4.88 6.09
CA GLY A 208 -21.43 5.75 7.28
C GLY A 208 -22.33 5.26 8.41
N THR A 209 -22.87 4.04 8.32
CA THR A 209 -23.70 3.41 9.38
C THR A 209 -22.87 2.40 10.16
N LEU A 210 -22.65 2.68 11.44
CA LEU A 210 -21.89 1.82 12.34
C LEU A 210 -22.72 0.63 12.83
N SER A 211 -22.13 -0.57 12.84
CA SER A 211 -22.75 -1.73 13.49
C SER A 211 -22.61 -1.71 15.01
N GLY A 212 -21.60 -0.98 15.52
CA GLY A 212 -21.00 -1.27 16.83
C GLY A 212 -20.39 -2.67 16.90
N GLN A 213 -19.79 -3.00 18.04
CA GLN A 213 -19.07 -4.27 18.18
C GLN A 213 -20.02 -5.46 18.11
N GLN A 214 -19.73 -6.38 17.19
CA GLN A 214 -20.48 -7.60 16.93
C GLN A 214 -19.63 -8.84 17.21
N THR A 215 -20.28 -9.92 17.62
CA THR A 215 -19.68 -11.26 17.60
C THR A 215 -19.75 -11.87 16.22
N PHE A 216 -18.81 -12.76 15.91
CA PHE A 216 -18.83 -13.51 14.66
C PHE A 216 -20.13 -14.35 14.51
N PRO A 217 -20.75 -14.38 13.32
CA PRO A 217 -21.89 -15.25 13.05
C PRO A 217 -21.48 -16.73 13.08
N THR A 218 -22.45 -17.63 13.21
CA THR A 218 -22.19 -19.07 13.14
C THR A 218 -21.71 -19.49 11.75
N GLY A 219 -20.85 -20.50 11.67
CA GLY A 219 -20.38 -21.03 10.39
C GLY A 219 -19.13 -20.34 9.84
N THR A 220 -18.46 -19.52 10.64
CA THR A 220 -17.16 -18.93 10.30
C THR A 220 -16.07 -20.01 10.25
N PHE A 221 -15.27 -19.99 9.19
CA PHE A 221 -14.26 -21.00 8.91
C PHE A 221 -13.08 -20.39 8.17
N TYR A 222 -11.98 -21.14 8.12
CA TYR A 222 -10.91 -20.90 7.17
C TYR A 222 -10.35 -22.26 6.72
N ARG A 223 -9.87 -22.36 5.48
CA ARG A 223 -9.33 -23.63 4.98
C ARG A 223 -8.40 -23.42 3.79
N MET A 224 -7.21 -24.00 3.86
CA MET A 224 -6.33 -24.12 2.68
C MET A 224 -7.01 -24.94 1.58
N ASP A 225 -6.76 -24.59 0.32
CA ASP A 225 -7.31 -25.35 -0.79
C ASP A 225 -6.70 -26.75 -0.92
N THR A 226 -7.53 -27.72 -1.29
CA THR A 226 -7.13 -29.13 -1.44
C THR A 226 -6.89 -29.57 -2.88
N ASN A 227 -7.04 -28.68 -3.85
CA ASN A 227 -6.78 -28.92 -5.27
C ASN A 227 -5.28 -28.79 -5.66
N GLY A 228 -4.41 -28.51 -4.68
CA GLY A 228 -2.98 -28.26 -4.88
C GLY A 228 -2.58 -26.80 -4.66
N ASP A 229 -3.50 -25.86 -4.88
CA ASP A 229 -3.22 -24.42 -4.77
C ASP A 229 -2.89 -24.01 -3.34
N GLY A 230 -3.50 -24.65 -2.35
CA GLY A 230 -3.17 -24.39 -0.94
C GLY A 230 -1.71 -24.70 -0.63
N THR A 231 -1.17 -25.81 -1.13
CA THR A 231 0.23 -26.19 -0.92
C THR A 231 1.22 -25.49 -1.85
N ALA A 232 0.79 -25.11 -3.06
CA ALA A 232 1.66 -24.50 -4.07
C ALA A 232 1.76 -22.98 -3.93
N PHE A 233 0.66 -22.34 -3.53
CA PHE A 233 0.47 -20.88 -3.60
C PHE A 233 0.04 -20.26 -2.28
N GLY A 234 -0.23 -21.07 -1.25
CA GLY A 234 -0.71 -20.59 0.03
C GLY A 234 -2.16 -20.12 -0.02
N ARG A 235 -2.93 -20.54 -1.04
CA ARG A 235 -4.32 -20.13 -1.24
C ARG A 235 -5.29 -20.92 -0.36
N GLY A 236 -6.33 -20.25 0.12
CA GLY A 236 -7.47 -20.90 0.75
C GLY A 236 -8.74 -20.06 0.67
N THR A 237 -9.79 -20.54 1.34
CA THR A 237 -11.08 -19.86 1.44
C THR A 237 -11.50 -19.71 2.90
N ALA A 238 -12.17 -18.61 3.22
CA ALA A 238 -12.61 -18.32 4.58
C ALA A 238 -13.98 -17.64 4.59
N ASN A 239 -14.70 -17.80 5.70
CA ASN A 239 -15.80 -16.93 6.08
C ASN A 239 -15.39 -16.15 7.33
N ILE A 240 -15.11 -14.86 7.16
CA ILE A 240 -14.68 -13.94 8.23
C ILE A 240 -15.81 -12.94 8.47
N ALA A 241 -16.28 -12.84 9.71
CA ALA A 241 -17.36 -11.93 10.08
C ALA A 241 -18.62 -12.00 9.17
N GLY A 242 -18.93 -13.18 8.62
CA GLY A 242 -20.09 -13.40 7.74
C GLY A 242 -19.85 -13.17 6.25
N ARG A 243 -18.64 -12.77 5.84
CA ARG A 243 -18.28 -12.53 4.43
C ARG A 243 -17.32 -13.61 3.93
N ASN A 244 -17.46 -14.00 2.67
CA ASN A 244 -16.66 -15.03 2.03
C ASN A 244 -15.44 -14.42 1.33
N PHE A 245 -14.28 -15.01 1.58
CA PHE A 245 -13.00 -14.57 1.02
C PHE A 245 -12.24 -15.74 0.40
N ALA A 246 -11.47 -15.45 -0.63
CA ALA A 246 -10.23 -16.15 -0.90
C ALA A 246 -9.09 -15.48 -0.12
N PHE A 247 -8.09 -16.24 0.28
CA PHE A 247 -6.93 -15.72 1.01
C PHE A 247 -5.62 -16.32 0.53
N TYR A 248 -4.53 -15.59 0.76
CA TYR A 248 -3.16 -16.01 0.46
C TYR A 248 -2.29 -15.79 1.70
N VAL A 249 -1.70 -16.88 2.21
CA VAL A 249 -0.79 -16.82 3.36
C VAL A 249 0.53 -16.22 2.92
N VAL A 250 0.95 -15.09 3.51
CA VAL A 250 2.32 -14.59 3.35
C VAL A 250 3.24 -15.44 4.22
N ASP A 251 2.97 -15.45 5.52
CA ASP A 251 3.61 -16.31 6.50
C ASP A 251 2.67 -16.45 7.72
N ALA A 252 3.13 -17.09 8.80
CA ALA A 252 2.34 -17.25 10.02
C ALA A 252 1.89 -15.92 10.66
N THR A 253 2.48 -14.79 10.29
CA THR A 253 2.17 -13.47 10.85
C THR A 253 1.28 -12.61 9.96
N ARG A 254 1.07 -12.97 8.69
CA ARG A 254 0.34 -12.13 7.73
C ARG A 254 -0.40 -12.94 6.68
N ILE A 255 -1.65 -12.59 6.45
CA ILE A 255 -2.54 -13.21 5.44
C ILE A 255 -3.21 -12.09 4.64
N LYS A 256 -3.27 -12.22 3.31
CA LYS A 256 -4.00 -11.31 2.42
C LYS A 256 -5.35 -11.90 2.04
N PHE A 257 -6.38 -11.08 1.94
CA PHE A 257 -7.76 -11.48 1.66
C PHE A 257 -8.35 -10.68 0.50
N ILE A 258 -9.20 -11.35 -0.27
CA ILE A 258 -10.08 -10.76 -1.29
C ILE A 258 -11.48 -11.35 -1.17
N GLY A 259 -12.48 -10.49 -1.14
CA GLY A 259 -13.89 -10.82 -1.03
C GLY A 259 -14.40 -11.50 -2.30
N THR A 260 -15.25 -12.50 -2.12
CA THR A 260 -15.80 -13.35 -3.19
C THR A 260 -17.33 -13.27 -3.32
N ASP A 261 -17.96 -12.38 -2.54
CA ASP A 261 -19.42 -12.17 -2.50
C ASP A 261 -19.88 -11.15 -3.54
N PHE A 262 -19.53 -11.32 -4.81
CA PHE A 262 -19.93 -10.38 -5.87
C PHE A 262 -21.45 -10.12 -5.85
N PRO A 263 -21.91 -8.85 -5.90
CA PRO A 263 -21.17 -7.65 -6.28
C PRO A 263 -20.44 -6.91 -5.14
N SER A 264 -20.43 -7.43 -3.92
CA SER A 264 -19.58 -6.88 -2.86
C SER A 264 -18.12 -7.16 -3.17
N GLU A 265 -17.26 -6.22 -2.80
CA GLU A 265 -15.84 -6.28 -3.05
C GLU A 265 -15.09 -5.74 -1.83
N LEU A 266 -14.38 -6.62 -1.15
CA LEU A 266 -13.58 -6.28 0.02
C LEU A 266 -12.15 -6.76 -0.21
N LEU A 267 -11.19 -5.95 0.18
CA LEU A 267 -9.77 -6.29 0.16
C LEU A 267 -9.18 -5.98 1.53
N GLY A 268 -8.23 -6.80 1.98
CA GLY A 268 -7.44 -6.41 3.13
C GLY A 268 -6.54 -7.50 3.64
N GLU A 269 -6.11 -7.36 4.89
CA GLU A 269 -5.10 -8.23 5.48
C GLU A 269 -5.45 -8.57 6.92
N ALA A 270 -4.89 -9.69 7.39
CA ALA A 270 -4.88 -10.04 8.80
C ALA A 270 -3.45 -10.22 9.30
N PHE A 271 -3.17 -9.69 10.48
CA PHE A 271 -1.88 -9.73 11.17
C PHE A 271 -1.99 -10.54 12.44
N ALA A 272 -1.02 -11.42 12.71
CA ALA A 272 -0.99 -12.18 13.95
C ALA A 272 -0.93 -11.22 15.14
N GLN A 273 -1.90 -11.37 16.04
CA GLN A 273 -2.01 -10.59 17.26
C GLN A 273 -1.00 -11.10 18.29
N GLN A 274 -0.31 -10.18 18.96
CA GLN A 274 0.54 -10.53 20.09
C GLN A 274 -0.31 -11.16 21.20
N ASN A 275 0.12 -12.34 21.68
CA ASN A 275 -0.60 -13.08 22.72
C ASN A 275 -0.36 -12.49 24.12
N ILE A 276 -1.03 -11.37 24.41
CA ILE A 276 -1.08 -10.70 25.71
C ILE A 276 -2.53 -10.29 26.02
N ALA A 277 -2.86 -10.13 27.30
CA ALA A 277 -4.14 -9.57 27.71
C ALA A 277 -4.09 -8.04 27.60
N PHE A 278 -4.64 -7.50 26.53
CA PHE A 278 -4.66 -6.06 26.29
C PHE A 278 -5.55 -5.31 27.30
N ASN A 279 -5.13 -4.10 27.66
CA ASN A 279 -5.82 -3.14 28.52
C ASN A 279 -5.19 -1.75 28.31
N ASP A 280 -5.67 -0.70 28.99
CA ASP A 280 -5.20 0.68 28.75
C ASP A 280 -3.67 0.86 28.87
N SER A 281 -3.02 0.10 29.77
CA SER A 281 -1.56 0.15 29.93
C SER A 281 -0.79 -0.44 28.75
N SER A 282 -1.47 -1.08 27.80
CA SER A 282 -0.89 -1.57 26.54
C SER A 282 -0.63 -0.43 25.55
N LEU A 283 -1.27 0.73 25.71
CA LEU A 283 -1.08 1.90 24.86
C LEU A 283 -0.38 3.01 25.64
N VAL A 284 0.93 3.13 25.46
CA VAL A 284 1.78 4.12 26.13
C VAL A 284 2.78 4.70 25.14
N GLY A 285 2.84 6.02 25.06
CA GLY A 285 3.82 6.73 24.25
C GLY A 285 3.19 7.41 23.03
N ASN A 286 4.04 7.71 22.05
CA ASN A 286 3.64 8.47 20.86
C ASN A 286 3.26 7.51 19.74
N TYR A 287 2.17 7.82 19.03
CA TYR A 287 1.71 7.05 17.89
C TYR A 287 1.45 7.98 16.73
N ALA A 288 1.80 7.55 15.52
CA ALA A 288 1.40 8.19 14.27
C ALA A 288 0.39 7.29 13.56
N PHE A 289 -0.56 7.89 12.85
CA PHE A 289 -1.61 7.16 12.13
C PHE A 289 -1.80 7.69 10.71
N LEU A 290 -2.34 6.82 9.87
CA LEU A 290 -2.76 7.12 8.51
C LEU A 290 -4.04 6.35 8.24
N ILE A 291 -5.06 7.07 7.80
CA ILE A 291 -6.34 6.53 7.35
C ILE A 291 -6.76 7.21 6.04
N ASP A 292 -7.47 6.47 5.21
CA ASP A 292 -8.10 6.96 3.99
C ASP A 292 -9.46 6.29 3.78
N GLY A 293 -10.31 6.93 2.99
CA GLY A 293 -11.62 6.38 2.68
C GLY A 293 -12.53 7.38 1.99
N LEU A 294 -13.81 7.29 2.28
CA LEU A 294 -14.86 8.08 1.65
C LEU A 294 -15.75 8.77 2.68
N ASN A 295 -16.06 10.04 2.46
CA ASN A 295 -17.18 10.74 3.10
C ASN A 295 -18.25 11.02 2.05
N SER A 296 -19.42 10.38 2.19
CA SER A 296 -20.56 10.60 1.29
C SER A 296 -20.19 10.50 -0.21
N GLY A 297 -19.26 9.60 -0.55
CA GLY A 297 -18.76 9.38 -1.93
C GLY A 297 -17.58 10.25 -2.36
N SER A 298 -17.09 11.18 -1.53
CA SER A 298 -15.88 11.96 -1.79
C SER A 298 -14.68 11.41 -1.02
N LEU A 299 -13.48 11.41 -1.59
CA LEU A 299 -12.29 10.95 -0.87
C LEU A 299 -11.93 11.84 0.32
N ILE A 300 -11.51 11.17 1.38
CA ILE A 300 -10.93 11.75 2.59
C ILE A 300 -9.65 11.01 2.93
N ALA A 301 -8.62 11.75 3.33
CA ALA A 301 -7.37 11.19 3.82
C ALA A 301 -6.91 11.99 5.03
N THR A 302 -6.55 11.28 6.10
CA THR A 302 -6.14 11.88 7.37
C THR A 302 -4.89 11.20 7.89
N SER A 303 -3.90 12.00 8.28
CA SER A 303 -2.71 11.52 8.98
C SER A 303 -2.44 12.40 10.17
N GLY A 304 -1.91 11.80 11.22
CA GLY A 304 -1.80 12.49 12.49
C GLY A 304 -0.92 11.75 13.48
N ARG A 305 -0.89 12.30 14.68
CA ARG A 305 -0.25 11.68 15.82
C ARG A 305 -0.97 12.00 17.13
N PHE A 306 -0.76 11.16 18.12
CA PHE A 306 -1.23 11.36 19.49
C PHE A 306 -0.25 10.79 20.51
N THR A 307 -0.38 11.14 21.79
CA THR A 307 0.34 10.52 22.92
C THR A 307 -0.69 9.83 23.82
N ALA A 308 -0.54 8.52 24.05
CA ALA A 308 -1.31 7.77 25.05
C ALA A 308 -0.50 7.66 26.37
N ASP A 309 -1.18 7.74 27.52
CA ASP A 309 -0.56 7.77 28.84
C ASP A 309 -0.54 6.42 29.60
N GLY A 310 -1.18 5.38 29.07
CA GLY A 310 -1.35 4.10 29.76
C GLY A 310 -2.53 4.05 30.74
N ALA A 311 -3.29 5.13 30.85
CA ALA A 311 -4.37 5.31 31.83
C ALA A 311 -5.65 5.90 31.21
N GLY A 312 -5.77 5.85 29.88
CA GLY A 312 -6.97 6.25 29.14
C GLY A 312 -7.02 7.71 28.70
N ASN A 313 -5.96 8.50 28.89
CA ASN A 313 -5.90 9.89 28.43
C ASN A 313 -5.00 10.05 27.20
N ILE A 314 -5.34 11.05 26.39
CA ILE A 314 -4.58 11.41 25.19
C ILE A 314 -4.16 12.87 25.24
N ALA A 315 -2.92 13.10 24.81
CA ALA A 315 -2.34 14.43 24.69
C ALA A 315 -1.63 14.61 23.34
N ASN A 316 -1.23 15.86 23.06
CA ASN A 316 -0.42 16.26 21.91
C ASN A 316 -0.97 15.76 20.56
N VAL A 317 -2.29 15.82 20.39
CA VAL A 317 -2.96 15.46 19.16
C VAL A 317 -2.64 16.49 18.08
N ILE A 318 -2.20 16.00 16.93
CA ILE A 318 -2.02 16.75 15.69
C ILE A 318 -2.61 15.85 14.60
N ALA A 319 -3.43 16.39 13.72
CA ALA A 319 -3.98 15.63 12.60
C ALA A 319 -4.24 16.59 11.44
N ASP A 320 -3.84 16.18 10.25
CA ASP A 320 -4.08 16.91 9.01
C ASP A 320 -4.92 16.05 8.09
N GLU A 321 -6.03 16.63 7.67
CA GLU A 321 -7.06 15.99 6.88
C GLU A 321 -7.22 16.76 5.56
N ASN A 322 -7.37 16.00 4.48
CA ASN A 322 -7.83 16.52 3.21
C ASN A 322 -9.10 15.78 2.82
N HIS A 323 -10.22 16.50 2.84
CA HIS A 323 -11.52 16.01 2.43
C HIS A 323 -11.91 16.73 1.14
N ASN A 324 -11.79 16.03 0.01
CA ASN A 324 -12.18 16.54 -1.31
C ASN A 324 -11.57 17.92 -1.64
N GLY A 325 -10.31 18.15 -1.26
CA GLY A 325 -9.60 19.41 -1.44
C GLY A 325 -9.84 20.45 -0.33
N ALA A 326 -10.73 20.19 0.63
CA ALA A 326 -10.86 20.99 1.84
C ALA A 326 -9.85 20.48 2.89
N VAL A 327 -8.88 21.32 3.24
CA VAL A 327 -7.80 20.95 4.16
C VAL A 327 -8.09 21.47 5.57
N THR A 328 -8.04 20.59 6.55
CA THR A 328 -8.16 20.89 7.99
C THR A 328 -6.86 20.49 8.68
N LEU A 329 -6.24 21.43 9.40
CA LEU A 329 -4.99 21.21 10.14
C LEU A 329 -5.25 21.39 11.64
N LEU A 330 -5.13 20.32 12.43
CA LEU A 330 -5.32 20.34 13.87
C LEU A 330 -3.98 20.53 14.62
N PRO A 331 -3.98 21.19 15.79
CA PRO A 331 -5.12 21.80 16.45
C PRO A 331 -5.50 23.18 15.86
N VAL A 332 -6.81 23.46 15.79
CA VAL A 332 -7.33 24.81 15.50
C VAL A 332 -7.70 25.52 16.81
N GLY A 333 -8.20 24.77 17.77
CA GLY A 333 -8.54 25.20 19.12
C GLY A 333 -7.70 24.50 20.18
N THR A 334 -8.31 24.23 21.33
CA THR A 334 -7.72 23.34 22.35
C THR A 334 -8.20 21.92 22.10
N VAL A 335 -7.29 20.95 22.16
CA VAL A 335 -7.62 19.53 21.99
C VAL A 335 -7.54 18.79 23.32
N THR A 336 -8.57 18.02 23.62
CA THR A 336 -8.60 17.03 24.71
C THR A 336 -9.03 15.69 24.15
N GLY A 337 -8.46 14.58 24.63
CA GLY A 337 -8.84 13.26 24.15
C GLY A 337 -8.65 12.16 25.19
N THR A 338 -9.27 11.03 24.90
CA THR A 338 -9.28 9.82 25.73
C THR A 338 -9.25 8.59 24.84
N TYR A 339 -8.78 7.48 25.41
CA TYR A 339 -8.98 6.15 24.84
C TYR A 339 -9.42 5.17 25.92
N ALA A 340 -9.98 4.05 25.50
CA ALA A 340 -10.24 2.91 26.35
C ALA A 340 -10.01 1.61 25.56
N VAL A 341 -9.29 0.67 26.14
CA VAL A 341 -9.14 -0.69 25.63
C VAL A 341 -10.19 -1.57 26.32
N ASP A 342 -10.89 -2.37 25.53
CA ASP A 342 -11.94 -3.27 26.00
C ASP A 342 -11.40 -4.23 27.07
N ALA A 343 -12.19 -4.40 28.14
CA ALA A 343 -11.85 -5.30 29.25
C ALA A 343 -11.89 -6.80 28.89
N ASN A 344 -12.25 -7.15 27.64
CA ASN A 344 -12.28 -8.52 27.13
C ASN A 344 -10.87 -9.10 26.86
N GLY A 345 -9.83 -8.26 26.86
CA GLY A 345 -8.44 -8.66 26.63
C GLY A 345 -8.07 -8.90 25.16
N PHE A 346 -9.00 -8.69 24.22
CA PHE A 346 -8.81 -8.93 22.79
C PHE A 346 -8.30 -7.71 22.02
N GLY A 347 -8.02 -6.60 22.71
CA GLY A 347 -7.34 -5.44 22.14
C GLY A 347 -8.23 -4.52 21.30
N GLY A 348 -9.55 -4.76 21.25
CA GLY A 348 -10.53 -3.80 20.76
C GLY A 348 -10.59 -2.57 21.67
N GLY A 349 -11.01 -1.42 21.15
CA GLY A 349 -11.16 -0.22 21.97
C GLY A 349 -11.66 1.01 21.21
N LEU A 350 -11.86 2.08 21.96
CA LEU A 350 -12.33 3.38 21.48
C LEU A 350 -11.23 4.44 21.67
N LEU A 351 -11.12 5.34 20.70
CA LEU A 351 -10.18 6.45 20.67
C LEU A 351 -10.95 7.70 20.24
N GLN A 352 -10.92 8.77 21.04
CA GLN A 352 -11.64 10.00 20.72
C GLN A 352 -10.86 11.24 21.14
N TRP A 353 -10.94 12.30 20.35
CA TRP A 353 -10.54 13.64 20.77
C TRP A 353 -11.51 14.71 20.26
N THR A 354 -11.52 15.85 20.94
CA THR A 354 -12.33 17.01 20.59
C THR A 354 -11.43 18.23 20.51
N ASP A 355 -11.41 18.88 19.34
CA ASP A 355 -10.94 20.24 19.16
C ASP A 355 -12.11 21.21 19.39
N THR A 356 -11.92 22.24 20.21
CA THR A 356 -12.99 23.20 20.54
C THR A 356 -13.58 23.96 19.35
N THR A 357 -12.89 23.95 18.20
CA THR A 357 -13.26 24.64 16.97
C THR A 357 -13.57 23.67 15.84
N ALA A 358 -12.72 22.66 15.63
CA ALA A 358 -12.86 21.72 14.51
C ALA A 358 -13.83 20.55 14.79
N GLY A 359 -14.21 20.33 16.04
CA GLY A 359 -15.20 19.31 16.42
C GLY A 359 -14.57 18.06 17.03
N THR A 360 -15.35 16.98 17.05
CA THR A 360 -14.94 15.70 17.64
C THR A 360 -14.57 14.73 16.55
N PHE A 361 -13.50 13.98 16.78
CA PHE A 361 -13.01 12.90 15.94
C PHE A 361 -13.05 11.62 16.75
N SER A 362 -13.65 10.58 16.20
CA SER A 362 -13.99 9.36 16.92
C SER A 362 -13.56 8.13 16.14
N PHE A 363 -12.90 7.20 16.81
CA PHE A 363 -12.34 6.00 16.19
C PHE A 363 -12.56 4.78 17.07
N ILE A 364 -12.57 3.63 16.41
CA ILE A 364 -12.39 2.32 17.02
C ILE A 364 -11.07 1.72 16.53
N PHE A 365 -10.45 0.88 17.35
CA PHE A 365 -9.21 0.20 16.98
C PHE A 365 -9.19 -1.25 17.46
N TYR A 366 -8.35 -2.07 16.83
CA TYR A 366 -7.98 -3.39 17.31
C TYR A 366 -6.44 -3.52 17.35
N LEU A 367 -5.89 -3.78 18.53
CA LEU A 367 -4.44 -3.87 18.75
C LEU A 367 -3.85 -5.15 18.15
N ILE A 368 -2.92 -5.00 17.21
CA ILE A 368 -2.04 -6.09 16.75
C ILE A 368 -0.98 -6.34 17.83
N SER A 369 -0.44 -5.27 18.40
CA SER A 369 0.53 -5.26 19.49
C SER A 369 0.46 -3.92 20.23
N PRO A 370 1.17 -3.73 21.36
CA PRO A 370 1.30 -2.42 22.02
C PRO A 370 1.82 -1.30 21.11
N THR A 371 2.45 -1.64 19.99
CA THR A 371 3.04 -0.67 19.06
C THR A 371 2.26 -0.51 17.76
N GLN A 372 1.16 -1.24 17.54
CA GLN A 372 0.43 -1.19 16.28
C GLN A 372 -1.03 -1.62 16.43
N ALA A 373 -1.94 -0.92 15.76
CA ALA A 373 -3.35 -1.29 15.65
C ALA A 373 -3.91 -0.95 14.28
N VAL A 374 -4.96 -1.67 13.87
CA VAL A 374 -5.87 -1.20 12.83
C VAL A 374 -6.82 -0.16 13.44
N LEU A 375 -7.25 0.81 12.66
CA LEU A 375 -8.01 1.98 13.09
C LEU A 375 -9.14 2.23 12.08
N GLN A 376 -10.38 2.42 12.56
CA GLN A 376 -11.53 2.82 11.73
C GLN A 376 -12.15 4.09 12.31
N GLU A 377 -12.44 5.05 11.45
CA GLU A 377 -13.15 6.27 11.80
C GLU A 377 -14.66 6.01 11.92
N THR A 378 -15.25 6.65 12.92
CA THR A 378 -16.65 6.46 13.30
C THR A 378 -17.46 7.76 13.26
N ASP A 379 -16.85 8.82 12.72
CA ASP A 379 -17.53 10.08 12.52
C ASP A 379 -18.63 9.96 11.45
N SER A 380 -19.71 10.71 11.64
CA SER A 380 -20.93 10.54 10.86
C SER A 380 -20.70 10.72 9.36
N GLY A 381 -21.05 9.71 8.56
CA GLY A 381 -20.99 9.76 7.09
C GLY A 381 -19.61 9.48 6.50
N ILE A 382 -18.61 9.21 7.34
CA ILE A 382 -17.25 8.82 6.93
C ILE A 382 -17.13 7.31 7.01
N VAL A 383 -16.53 6.71 6.00
CA VAL A 383 -16.05 5.32 5.97
C VAL A 383 -14.57 5.38 5.62
N SER A 384 -13.71 5.37 6.63
CA SER A 384 -12.25 5.40 6.48
C SER A 384 -11.60 4.48 7.49
N ASP A 385 -10.48 3.88 7.08
CA ASP A 385 -9.68 2.99 7.91
C ASP A 385 -8.21 3.05 7.55
N GLY A 386 -7.42 2.34 8.34
CA GLY A 386 -5.99 2.23 8.21
C GLY A 386 -5.37 1.77 9.51
N LEU A 387 -4.27 2.40 9.91
CA LEU A 387 -3.51 1.95 11.07
C LEU A 387 -2.87 3.08 11.85
N PHE A 388 -2.56 2.80 13.11
CA PHE A 388 -1.59 3.58 13.88
C PHE A 388 -0.41 2.72 14.31
N THR A 389 0.78 3.35 14.41
CA THR A 389 2.03 2.70 14.81
C THR A 389 2.78 3.59 15.80
N ALA A 390 3.45 2.98 16.79
CA ALA A 390 4.27 3.70 17.76
C ALA A 390 5.44 4.42 17.07
N GLN A 391 5.69 5.66 17.49
CA GLN A 391 6.85 6.43 17.06
C GLN A 391 8.07 6.06 17.90
N THR A 392 9.17 5.61 17.28
CA THR A 392 10.29 4.98 18.00
C THR A 392 11.62 5.73 17.96
N ALA A 393 11.73 6.84 17.21
CA ALA A 393 12.96 7.61 17.09
C ALA A 393 12.87 8.96 17.82
N THR A 394 13.79 9.23 18.75
CA THR A 394 13.91 10.56 19.38
C THR A 394 15.37 10.95 19.64
N PRO A 395 15.84 12.13 19.18
CA PRO A 395 15.19 13.05 18.23
C PRO A 395 15.23 12.54 16.78
N ILE A 396 14.21 12.87 15.98
CA ILE A 396 14.23 12.64 14.52
C ILE A 396 14.90 13.85 13.87
N THR A 397 15.94 13.58 13.07
CA THR A 397 16.70 14.62 12.35
C THR A 397 16.77 14.29 10.86
N THR A 398 16.93 15.29 10.00
CA THR A 398 17.13 15.06 8.55
C THR A 398 18.33 14.16 8.29
N ALA A 399 19.40 14.31 9.08
CA ALA A 399 20.57 13.44 9.03
C ALA A 399 20.25 11.97 9.34
N SER A 400 19.40 11.70 10.34
CA SER A 400 18.93 10.33 10.62
C SER A 400 17.96 9.79 9.58
N MET A 401 17.27 10.67 8.84
CA MET A 401 16.33 10.30 7.79
C MET A 401 17.01 10.07 6.43
N ALA A 402 18.24 10.53 6.23
CA ALA A 402 18.96 10.40 4.96
C ALA A 402 19.05 8.93 4.50
N GLY A 403 18.64 8.64 3.27
CA GLY A 403 18.56 7.29 2.72
C GLY A 403 17.64 7.21 1.51
N ASP A 404 17.57 6.02 0.93
CA ASP A 404 16.69 5.73 -0.19
C ASP A 404 15.34 5.24 0.33
N TYR A 405 14.24 5.70 -0.28
CA TYR A 405 12.88 5.35 0.10
C TYR A 405 12.10 4.94 -1.13
N ALA A 406 11.48 3.77 -1.08
CA ALA A 406 10.42 3.40 -2.01
C ALA A 406 9.09 3.96 -1.47
N PHE A 407 8.19 4.35 -2.36
CA PHE A 407 6.90 4.90 -1.96
C PHE A 407 5.76 4.43 -2.88
N VAL A 408 4.56 4.53 -2.33
CA VAL A 408 3.30 4.41 -3.05
C VAL A 408 2.35 5.47 -2.52
N TRP A 409 1.68 6.17 -3.43
CA TRP A 409 0.60 7.10 -3.13
C TRP A 409 -0.61 6.76 -3.97
N THR A 410 -1.80 6.90 -3.39
CA THR A 410 -3.07 6.66 -4.08
C THR A 410 -4.07 7.74 -3.69
N GLY A 411 -5.11 7.92 -4.49
CA GLY A 411 -6.20 8.83 -4.20
C GLY A 411 -6.86 9.33 -5.47
N VAL A 412 -7.24 10.61 -5.51
CA VAL A 412 -7.91 11.21 -6.67
C VAL A 412 -7.32 12.56 -7.06
N ASN A 413 -7.45 12.87 -8.36
CA ASN A 413 -7.13 14.18 -8.92
C ASN A 413 -8.30 15.19 -8.74
N SER A 414 -8.19 16.37 -9.37
CA SER A 414 -9.19 17.44 -9.28
C SER A 414 -10.54 17.12 -9.89
N SER A 415 -10.58 16.12 -10.78
CA SER A 415 -11.80 15.64 -11.43
C SER A 415 -12.48 14.52 -10.63
N GLY A 416 -11.85 14.05 -9.54
CA GLY A 416 -12.28 12.87 -8.79
C GLY A 416 -11.86 11.56 -9.43
N ASP A 417 -11.04 11.58 -10.49
CA ASP A 417 -10.52 10.35 -11.09
C ASP A 417 -9.41 9.78 -10.20
N GLU A 418 -9.44 8.46 -10.02
CA GLU A 418 -8.43 7.70 -9.30
C GLU A 418 -7.03 7.96 -9.90
N THR A 419 -6.03 8.09 -9.03
CA THR A 419 -4.62 8.18 -9.43
C THR A 419 -3.72 7.41 -8.46
N ASP A 420 -2.79 6.65 -9.04
CA ASP A 420 -1.77 5.90 -8.33
C ASP A 420 -0.37 6.37 -8.71
N PHE A 421 0.55 6.30 -7.74
CA PHE A 421 1.95 6.63 -7.89
C PHE A 421 2.80 5.54 -7.24
N ALA A 422 3.86 5.11 -7.92
CA ALA A 422 4.90 4.26 -7.34
C ALA A 422 6.27 4.81 -7.72
N GLY A 423 7.21 4.82 -6.78
CA GLY A 423 8.52 5.39 -7.08
C GLY A 423 9.56 5.20 -5.99
N GLN A 424 10.68 5.85 -6.21
CA GLN A 424 11.81 5.90 -5.29
C GLN A 424 12.34 7.32 -5.19
N LEU A 425 12.77 7.71 -3.99
CA LEU A 425 13.54 8.93 -3.78
C LEU A 425 14.75 8.68 -2.87
N THR A 426 15.80 9.46 -3.08
CA THR A 426 16.96 9.53 -2.20
C THR A 426 16.92 10.82 -1.41
N LEU A 427 16.72 10.71 -0.11
CA LEU A 427 16.73 11.82 0.84
C LEU A 427 18.16 12.06 1.34
N ASP A 428 18.65 13.29 1.25
CA ASP A 428 19.94 13.70 1.77
C ASP A 428 19.87 14.13 3.26
N SER A 429 21.04 14.32 3.88
CA SER A 429 21.14 14.70 5.30
C SER A 429 20.70 16.14 5.61
N SER A 430 20.47 16.96 4.59
CA SER A 430 19.92 18.31 4.70
C SER A 430 18.40 18.35 4.51
N GLY A 431 17.78 17.23 4.13
CA GLY A 431 16.35 17.11 3.85
C GLY A 431 15.98 17.35 2.38
N GLY A 432 16.94 17.65 1.50
CA GLY A 432 16.70 17.68 0.05
C GLY A 432 16.56 16.26 -0.50
N PHE A 433 15.80 16.09 -1.58
CA PHE A 433 15.72 14.80 -2.26
C PHE A 433 15.62 14.93 -3.77
N SER A 434 15.99 13.84 -4.45
CA SER A 434 15.72 13.59 -5.87
C SER A 434 15.30 12.13 -6.05
N GLY A 435 14.50 11.85 -7.07
CA GLY A 435 13.99 10.51 -7.31
C GLY A 435 13.28 10.38 -8.64
N LEU A 436 12.62 9.24 -8.83
CA LEU A 436 11.81 8.95 -10.01
C LEU A 436 10.49 8.33 -9.56
N LEU A 437 9.41 8.68 -10.26
CA LEU A 437 8.10 8.09 -10.05
C LEU A 437 7.47 7.65 -11.36
N ASP A 438 6.61 6.67 -11.24
CA ASP A 438 5.64 6.29 -12.25
C ASP A 438 4.26 6.63 -11.70
N SER A 439 3.36 7.07 -12.59
CA SER A 439 1.97 7.33 -12.22
C SER A 439 1.01 6.78 -13.26
N ASN A 440 -0.17 6.41 -12.80
CA ASN A 440 -1.29 6.04 -13.64
C ASN A 440 -2.53 6.78 -13.15
N ARG A 441 -3.25 7.41 -14.07
CA ARG A 441 -4.42 8.24 -13.79
C ARG A 441 -5.60 7.71 -14.56
N PHE A 442 -6.64 7.28 -13.84
CA PHE A 442 -7.85 6.76 -14.44
C PHE A 442 -8.53 7.86 -15.26
N ALA A 443 -9.15 7.48 -16.36
CA ALA A 443 -10.16 8.29 -17.02
C ALA A 443 -11.08 7.38 -17.84
N THR A 444 -12.35 7.74 -17.94
CA THR A 444 -13.32 6.97 -18.74
C THR A 444 -13.06 6.99 -20.24
N THR A 445 -12.17 7.89 -20.71
CA THR A 445 -11.80 8.04 -22.12
C THR A 445 -10.40 7.51 -22.38
N THR A 446 -9.38 8.16 -21.79
CA THR A 446 -7.97 7.79 -21.96
C THR A 446 -7.24 8.00 -20.64
N SER A 447 -6.88 6.91 -19.96
CA SER A 447 -6.00 6.99 -18.79
C SER A 447 -4.64 7.53 -19.19
N THR A 448 -4.00 8.28 -18.30
CA THR A 448 -2.69 8.88 -18.54
C THR A 448 -1.65 8.19 -17.68
N GLN A 449 -0.58 7.73 -18.33
CA GLN A 449 0.56 7.12 -17.65
C GLN A 449 1.78 7.99 -17.83
N VAL A 450 2.55 8.10 -16.77
CA VAL A 450 3.86 8.74 -16.77
C VAL A 450 4.85 7.75 -16.17
N PHE A 451 5.97 7.54 -16.84
CA PHE A 451 7.03 6.65 -16.38
C PHE A 451 8.33 7.43 -16.24
N ASP A 452 9.13 7.08 -15.25
CA ASP A 452 10.43 7.67 -14.97
C ASP A 452 10.38 9.21 -14.86
N ALA A 453 9.30 9.73 -14.26
CA ALA A 453 9.16 11.16 -14.02
C ALA A 453 10.15 11.60 -12.95
N LEU A 454 11.08 12.48 -13.33
CA LEU A 454 12.04 13.07 -12.39
C LEU A 454 11.29 13.87 -11.34
N ILE A 455 11.53 13.54 -10.08
CA ILE A 455 11.07 14.31 -8.93
C ILE A 455 12.23 14.90 -8.13
N ASN A 456 11.99 16.07 -7.57
CA ASN A 456 12.87 16.68 -6.57
C ASN A 456 12.05 17.43 -5.53
N GLY A 457 12.67 17.75 -4.40
CA GLY A 457 11.97 18.50 -3.35
C GLY A 457 12.69 18.49 -2.02
N ASN A 458 11.93 18.71 -0.96
CA ASN A 458 12.45 18.78 0.40
C ASN A 458 11.51 18.18 1.46
N LEU A 459 12.08 17.45 2.41
CA LEU A 459 11.50 17.14 3.71
C LEU A 459 11.97 18.18 4.74
N THR A 460 11.02 18.89 5.34
CA THR A 460 11.29 19.87 6.41
C THR A 460 10.72 19.35 7.72
N LEU A 461 11.59 19.14 8.71
CA LEU A 461 11.18 18.67 10.03
C LEU A 461 10.77 19.84 10.94
N SER A 462 9.69 19.67 11.69
CA SER A 462 9.28 20.61 12.74
C SER A 462 9.72 20.12 14.12
N GLY A 463 10.28 21.00 14.94
CA GLY A 463 10.68 20.68 16.32
C GLY A 463 11.60 19.45 16.42
N ASN A 464 11.11 18.38 17.05
CA ASN A 464 11.82 17.11 17.23
C ASN A 464 11.51 16.05 16.15
N GLY A 465 10.77 16.44 15.11
CA GLY A 465 10.33 15.62 13.98
C GLY A 465 9.15 14.69 14.27
N LEU A 466 8.65 14.64 15.50
CA LEU A 466 7.50 13.78 15.85
C LEU A 466 6.16 14.37 15.40
N GLY A 467 6.04 15.70 15.30
CA GLY A 467 4.81 16.39 14.89
C GLY A 467 4.58 16.38 13.38
N ALA A 468 3.72 17.30 12.92
CA ALA A 468 3.52 17.56 11.50
C ALA A 468 4.80 18.11 10.85
N ASN A 469 5.30 17.43 9.83
CA ASN A 469 6.45 17.84 9.01
C ASN A 469 5.97 18.09 7.58
N THR A 470 6.78 18.74 6.73
CA THR A 470 6.37 19.03 5.34
C THR A 470 7.22 18.28 4.35
N LEU A 471 6.59 17.65 3.34
CA LEU A 471 7.27 17.10 2.17
C LEU A 471 6.70 17.77 0.93
N ASN A 472 7.51 18.57 0.24
CA ASN A 472 7.13 19.13 -1.05
C ASN A 472 7.80 18.31 -2.15
N VAL A 473 7.03 17.89 -3.14
CA VAL A 473 7.50 17.08 -4.26
C VAL A 473 7.19 17.83 -5.55
N THR A 474 8.20 18.10 -6.36
CA THR A 474 8.05 18.68 -7.70
C THR A 474 8.34 17.63 -8.74
N GLU A 475 7.34 17.28 -9.54
CA GLU A 475 7.50 16.51 -10.78
C GLU A 475 7.99 17.46 -11.87
N VAL A 476 9.10 17.12 -12.52
CA VAL A 476 9.75 18.02 -13.49
C VAL A 476 9.04 17.97 -14.85
N SER A 477 8.56 16.79 -15.24
CA SER A 477 7.86 16.56 -16.50
C SER A 477 6.94 15.34 -16.42
N PRO A 478 5.61 15.50 -16.52
CA PRO A 478 4.88 16.77 -16.57
C PRO A 478 5.13 17.64 -15.32
N ALA A 479 5.13 18.96 -15.51
CA ALA A 479 5.36 19.88 -14.41
C ALA A 479 4.16 19.86 -13.45
N ASP A 480 4.38 19.37 -12.23
CA ASP A 480 3.38 19.35 -11.17
C ASP A 480 4.08 19.50 -9.81
N THR A 481 3.34 19.94 -8.80
CA THR A 481 3.87 20.07 -7.44
C THR A 481 2.85 19.56 -6.45
N PHE A 482 3.31 18.67 -5.58
CA PHE A 482 2.54 18.06 -4.51
C PHE A 482 3.01 18.62 -3.18
N HIS A 483 2.08 19.10 -2.36
CA HIS A 483 2.36 19.49 -0.99
C HIS A 483 1.80 18.41 -0.06
N PHE A 484 2.65 17.84 0.78
CA PHE A 484 2.25 16.86 1.79
C PHE A 484 2.59 17.34 3.19
N THR A 485 1.68 17.07 4.13
CA THR A 485 2.07 16.93 5.53
C THR A 485 2.51 15.50 5.78
N THR A 486 3.56 15.32 6.60
CA THR A 486 4.16 14.03 6.88
C THR A 486 4.35 13.77 8.36
N TYR A 487 4.09 12.51 8.74
CA TYR A 487 4.21 12.01 10.11
C TYR A 487 5.22 10.87 10.13
N ILE A 488 6.33 11.08 10.84
CA ILE A 488 7.43 10.11 10.86
C ILE A 488 7.15 9.09 11.96
N VAL A 489 6.99 7.83 11.57
CA VAL A 489 6.81 6.71 12.50
C VAL A 489 8.17 6.37 13.10
N ASP A 490 9.14 6.11 12.23
CA ASP A 490 10.51 5.83 12.62
C ASP A 490 11.46 6.21 11.46
N GLN A 491 12.75 5.89 11.59
CA GLN A 491 13.73 6.20 10.55
C GLN A 491 13.45 5.52 9.21
N ASN A 492 12.59 4.50 9.19
CA ASN A 492 12.30 3.67 8.04
C ASN A 492 10.90 3.89 7.47
N ARG A 493 10.03 4.66 8.13
CA ARG A 493 8.63 4.81 7.70
C ARG A 493 8.08 6.22 7.93
N ILE A 494 7.50 6.78 6.88
CA ILE A 494 6.86 8.10 6.87
C ILE A 494 5.44 7.93 6.31
N PHE A 495 4.44 8.47 6.99
CA PHE A 495 3.09 8.64 6.48
C PHE A 495 2.92 10.01 5.83
N VAL A 496 2.14 10.08 4.75
CA VAL A 496 1.90 11.32 4.02
C VAL A 496 0.43 11.49 3.72
N VAL A 497 -0.04 12.74 3.81
CA VAL A 497 -1.35 13.19 3.30
C VAL A 497 -1.13 14.49 2.54
N CYS A 498 -1.69 14.56 1.34
CA CYS A 498 -1.58 15.71 0.47
C CYS A 498 -2.48 16.84 0.98
N THR A 499 -1.95 18.05 1.03
CA THR A 499 -2.63 19.27 1.47
C THR A 499 -2.96 20.21 0.31
N ASP A 500 -2.95 19.70 -0.92
CA ASP A 500 -3.39 20.46 -2.08
C ASP A 500 -4.92 20.50 -2.15
N THR A 501 -5.47 21.62 -2.59
CA THR A 501 -6.93 21.83 -2.66
C THR A 501 -7.58 21.24 -3.91
N ASN A 502 -6.79 20.64 -4.80
CA ASN A 502 -7.22 20.12 -6.09
C ASN A 502 -7.02 18.62 -6.24
N ARG A 503 -6.71 17.89 -5.16
CA ARG A 503 -6.50 16.45 -5.15
C ARG A 503 -6.59 15.95 -3.72
N VAL A 504 -6.80 14.66 -3.55
CA VAL A 504 -6.66 13.96 -2.26
C VAL A 504 -5.71 12.81 -2.52
N LEU A 505 -4.57 12.78 -1.82
CA LEU A 505 -3.59 11.69 -1.93
C LEU A 505 -3.11 11.31 -0.54
N SER A 506 -2.91 10.02 -0.31
CA SER A 506 -2.29 9.48 0.89
C SER A 506 -1.29 8.39 0.53
N GLY A 507 -0.41 8.05 1.47
CA GLY A 507 0.43 6.87 1.31
C GLY A 507 1.61 6.84 2.27
N THR A 508 2.61 6.06 1.89
CA THR A 508 3.77 5.81 2.75
C THR A 508 5.08 5.86 1.97
N LEU A 509 6.13 6.32 2.64
CA LEU A 509 7.52 6.15 2.19
C LEU A 509 8.19 5.15 3.14
N THR A 510 8.83 4.13 2.58
CA THR A 510 9.56 3.12 3.35
C THR A 510 11.01 3.03 2.90
N ARG A 511 11.93 3.08 3.86
CA ARG A 511 13.36 3.08 3.60
C ARG A 511 13.83 1.76 3.01
N GLN A 512 14.66 1.85 1.97
CA GLN A 512 15.41 0.77 1.35
C GLN A 512 16.76 0.52 2.07
N PRO A 513 17.30 -0.71 2.00
CA PRO A 513 18.55 -1.08 2.65
C PRO A 513 19.82 -0.31 2.20
#